data_AF-A0A1S7TVX5-F1
#
_entry.id   AF-A0A1S7TVX5-F1
#
_cell.length_a   1.000
_cell.length_b   1.000
_cell.length_c   1.000
_cell.angle_alpha   90.00
_cell.angle_beta   90.00
_cell.angle_gamma   90.00
#
_symmetry.space_group_name_H-M   'P 1'
#
loop_
_entity.id
_entity.type
_entity.pdbx_description
1 polymer ?
#
loop_
_entity_poly.entity_id
_entity_poly.type
_entity_poly.pdbx_seq_one_letter_code
_entity_poly.pdbx_strand_id
1 'polypeptide(L)'
;MSKVKYVAGDSGADEVKAFGYSFKDGKSVEVKDADIGRFSGNPFFEVSSKAEKSEDADELKAVHNGGGRYVIKKGGEVVKDGLSKTDAEAFNRMSDEDKAEYVAA
;
A
#
# COMPACT_ATOMS: atom_id res chain seq x y z
N MET A 1 12.77 -14.24 -4.25
CA MET A 1 11.59 -14.15 -5.16
C MET A 1 10.82 -12.95 -4.69
N SER A 2 10.60 -12.00 -5.58
CA SER A 2 9.95 -10.72 -5.29
C SER A 2 8.66 -10.63 -6.07
N LYS A 3 7.70 -9.88 -5.53
CA LYS A 3 6.39 -9.74 -6.15
C LYS A 3 6.42 -8.55 -7.09
N VAL A 4 6.04 -8.76 -8.34
CA VAL A 4 5.92 -7.69 -9.32
C VAL A 4 4.45 -7.57 -9.71
N LYS A 5 3.87 -6.39 -9.51
CA LYS A 5 2.51 -6.06 -9.91
C LYS A 5 2.56 -5.28 -11.22
N TYR A 6 1.75 -5.68 -12.18
CA TYR A 6 1.55 -4.89 -13.38
C TYR A 6 0.54 -3.78 -13.11
N VAL A 7 0.90 -2.57 -13.49
CA VAL A 7 0.09 -1.36 -13.39
C VAL A 7 -0.14 -0.93 -14.84
N ALA A 8 -1.32 -1.23 -15.38
CA ALA A 8 -1.59 -1.05 -16.81
C ALA A 8 -1.49 0.41 -17.28
N GLY A 9 -1.48 1.37 -16.36
CA GLY A 9 -1.48 2.80 -16.67
C GLY A 9 -2.62 3.16 -17.62
N ASP A 10 -2.40 4.16 -18.47
CA ASP A 10 -3.38 4.59 -19.49
C ASP A 10 -3.58 3.55 -20.61
N SER A 11 -2.73 2.52 -20.67
CA SER A 11 -2.70 1.56 -21.79
C SER A 11 -3.78 0.47 -21.71
N GLY A 12 -4.48 0.32 -20.56
CA GLY A 12 -5.73 -0.43 -20.44
C GLY A 12 -5.71 -1.93 -20.78
N ALA A 13 -4.56 -2.57 -20.90
CA ALA A 13 -4.48 -3.99 -21.25
C ALA A 13 -4.66 -4.87 -20.00
N ASP A 14 -5.64 -5.78 -20.01
CA ASP A 14 -5.91 -6.71 -18.90
C ASP A 14 -4.78 -7.72 -18.63
N GLU A 15 -3.97 -8.04 -19.65
CA GLU A 15 -2.86 -8.98 -19.55
C GLU A 15 -1.66 -8.52 -20.41
N VAL A 16 -0.46 -8.58 -19.83
CA VAL A 16 0.80 -8.33 -20.53
C VAL A 16 1.79 -9.47 -20.30
N LYS A 17 2.55 -9.81 -21.34
CA LYS A 17 3.68 -10.75 -21.23
C LYS A 17 4.98 -9.97 -21.29
N ALA A 18 5.73 -9.96 -20.20
CA ALA A 18 6.98 -9.24 -20.07
C ALA A 18 8.05 -10.13 -19.47
N PHE A 19 9.24 -10.14 -20.07
CA PHE A 19 10.42 -10.87 -19.58
C PHE A 19 10.16 -12.37 -19.30
N GLY A 20 9.24 -12.99 -20.05
CA GLY A 20 8.87 -14.39 -19.89
C GLY A 20 7.81 -14.68 -18.81
N TYR A 21 7.27 -13.65 -18.16
CA TYR A 21 6.21 -13.74 -17.16
C TYR A 21 4.91 -13.15 -17.73
N SER A 22 3.76 -13.72 -17.34
CA SER A 22 2.44 -13.21 -17.69
C SER A 22 1.87 -12.47 -16.48
N PHE A 23 1.55 -11.19 -16.66
CA PHE A 23 0.95 -10.35 -15.63
C PHE A 23 -0.46 -9.97 -16.03
N LYS A 24 -1.34 -9.91 -15.03
CA LYS A 24 -2.68 -9.33 -15.19
C LYS A 24 -2.74 -8.01 -14.45
N ASP A 25 -3.54 -7.08 -14.96
CA ASP A 25 -3.74 -5.80 -14.30
C ASP A 25 -4.15 -6.00 -12.84
N GLY A 26 -3.49 -5.24 -11.94
CA GLY A 26 -3.73 -5.31 -10.51
C GLY A 26 -3.21 -6.57 -9.80
N LYS A 27 -2.73 -7.60 -10.51
CA LYS A 27 -2.23 -8.85 -9.90
C LYS A 27 -0.71 -8.86 -9.77
N SER A 28 -0.23 -9.24 -8.58
CA SER A 28 1.18 -9.50 -8.31
C SER A 28 1.58 -10.91 -8.76
N VAL A 29 2.70 -11.03 -9.46
CA VAL A 29 3.31 -12.30 -9.88
C VAL A 29 4.66 -12.46 -9.18
N GLU A 30 4.99 -13.67 -8.74
CA GLU A 30 6.31 -13.97 -8.19
C GLU A 30 7.34 -14.09 -9.31
N VAL A 31 8.34 -13.23 -9.23
CA VAL A 31 9.44 -13.13 -10.18
C VAL A 31 10.75 -13.41 -9.44
N LYS A 32 11.71 -14.02 -10.13
CA LYS A 32 13.04 -14.27 -9.57
C LYS A 32 13.79 -12.95 -9.36
N ASP A 33 14.51 -12.82 -8.25
CA ASP A 33 15.31 -11.62 -7.93
C ASP A 33 16.27 -11.20 -9.06
N ALA A 34 16.85 -12.17 -9.77
CA ALA A 34 17.72 -11.91 -10.91
C ALA A 34 17.03 -11.15 -12.07
N ASP A 35 15.70 -11.25 -12.17
CA ASP A 35 14.90 -10.57 -13.20
C ASP A 35 14.30 -9.26 -12.69
N ILE A 36 14.31 -9.00 -11.38
CA ILE A 36 13.68 -7.82 -10.78
C ILE A 36 14.28 -6.51 -11.26
N GLY A 37 15.58 -6.48 -11.54
CA GLY A 37 16.24 -5.31 -12.11
C GLY A 37 15.66 -4.87 -13.46
N ARG A 38 14.93 -5.75 -14.17
CA ARG A 38 14.25 -5.44 -15.44
C ARG A 38 12.90 -4.76 -15.24
N PHE A 39 12.26 -5.00 -14.10
CA PHE A 39 10.98 -4.41 -13.72
C PHE A 39 11.18 -3.16 -12.86
N SER A 40 12.26 -3.11 -12.10
CA SER A 40 12.65 -1.94 -11.30
C SER A 40 12.94 -0.76 -12.24
N GLY A 41 12.19 0.34 -12.07
CA GLY A 41 12.27 1.53 -12.92
C GLY A 41 11.35 1.53 -14.14
N ASN A 42 10.56 0.47 -14.37
CA ASN A 42 9.54 0.47 -15.40
C ASN A 42 8.23 1.08 -14.87
N PRO A 43 7.69 2.17 -15.47
CA PRO A 43 6.46 2.81 -14.97
C PRO A 43 5.22 1.91 -15.00
N PHE A 44 5.25 0.83 -15.79
CA PHE A 44 4.15 -0.13 -15.88
C PHE A 44 4.24 -1.28 -14.87
N PHE A 45 5.31 -1.36 -14.07
CA PHE A 45 5.52 -2.47 -13.13
C PHE A 45 5.99 -1.98 -11.77
N GLU A 46 5.25 -2.38 -10.75
CA GLU A 46 5.57 -2.09 -9.35
C GLU A 46 6.24 -3.33 -8.73
N VAL A 47 7.52 -3.18 -8.38
CA VAL A 47 8.28 -4.22 -7.70
C VAL A 47 8.06 -4.07 -6.20
N SER A 48 7.27 -4.97 -5.63
CA SER A 48 7.13 -5.14 -4.20
C SER A 48 8.20 -6.13 -3.72
N SER A 49 9.41 -5.60 -3.53
CA SER A 49 10.40 -6.23 -2.65
C SER A 49 9.78 -6.24 -1.25
N LYS A 50 9.96 -7.30 -0.48
CA LYS A 50 9.37 -7.45 0.87
C LYS A 50 9.98 -6.45 1.89
N ALA A 51 9.74 -5.17 1.68
CA ALA A 51 9.84 -4.06 2.60
C ALA A 51 9.18 -2.86 1.90
N GLU A 52 8.19 -2.28 2.59
CA GLU A 52 7.55 -0.98 2.31
C GLU A 52 6.27 -1.03 1.46
N LYS A 53 5.19 -1.32 2.19
CA LYS A 53 3.85 -0.71 2.11
C LYS A 53 3.58 0.11 0.84
N SER A 54 2.77 -0.48 -0.04
CA SER A 54 1.88 0.31 -0.89
C SER A 54 1.07 1.24 0.02
N GLU A 55 1.26 2.54 -0.17
CA GLU A 55 0.36 3.57 0.33
C GLU A 55 -0.94 3.45 -0.46
N ASP A 56 -1.88 2.65 0.05
CA ASP A 56 -3.29 2.88 -0.26
C ASP A 56 -3.61 4.29 0.25
N ALA A 57 -3.70 5.24 -0.67
CA ALA A 57 -3.98 6.65 -0.40
C ALA A 57 -5.37 6.88 0.27
N ASP A 58 -6.16 5.82 0.48
CA ASP A 58 -7.43 5.87 1.20
C ASP A 58 -7.39 5.13 2.56
N GLU A 59 -6.29 4.44 2.91
CA GLU A 59 -6.22 3.66 4.15
C GLU A 59 -6.05 4.57 5.37
N LEU A 60 -6.93 4.39 6.34
CA LEU A 60 -6.87 5.09 7.61
C LEU A 60 -5.79 4.47 8.50
N LYS A 61 -4.85 5.30 8.97
CA LYS A 61 -3.75 4.85 9.81
C LYS A 61 -3.44 5.81 10.94
N ALA A 62 -3.36 5.28 12.16
CA ALA A 62 -2.90 6.06 13.31
C ALA A 62 -1.37 6.13 13.34
N VAL A 63 -0.82 7.35 13.39
CA VAL A 63 0.61 7.65 13.40
C VAL A 63 0.98 8.56 14.57
N HIS A 64 2.18 8.39 15.13
CA HIS A 64 2.67 9.22 16.24
C HIS A 64 3.02 10.63 15.75
N ASN A 65 2.48 11.65 16.40
CA ASN A 65 2.66 13.07 16.04
C ASN A 65 3.52 13.85 17.05
N GLY A 66 4.31 13.13 17.87
CA GLY A 66 5.16 13.75 18.90
C GLY A 66 4.42 14.01 20.22
N GLY A 67 5.20 14.18 21.30
CA GLY A 67 4.65 14.48 22.63
C GLY A 67 3.76 13.37 23.22
N GLY A 68 3.90 12.12 22.76
CA GLY A 68 3.06 10.99 23.19
C GLY A 68 1.64 11.00 22.60
N ARG A 69 1.37 11.88 21.63
CA ARG A 69 0.08 12.00 20.95
C ARG A 69 0.13 11.33 19.58
N TYR A 70 -1.01 10.77 19.19
CA TYR A 70 -1.18 10.08 17.93
C TYR A 70 -2.31 10.73 17.13
N VAL A 71 -2.23 10.64 15.80
CA VAL A 71 -3.20 11.16 14.86
C VAL A 71 -3.56 10.12 13.82
N ILE A 72 -4.81 10.05 13.41
CA ILE A 72 -5.26 9.23 12.28
C ILE A 72 -5.05 10.04 11.00
N LYS A 73 -4.37 9.43 10.03
CA LYS A 73 -4.18 9.97 8.70
C LYS A 73 -4.95 9.16 7.66
N LYS A 74 -5.51 9.86 6.67
CA LYS A 74 -6.08 9.32 5.44
C LYS A 74 -5.35 9.95 4.26
N GLY A 75 -4.60 9.16 3.47
CA GLY A 75 -3.91 9.70 2.29
C GLY A 75 -2.96 10.88 2.58
N GLY A 76 -2.38 10.94 3.79
CA GLY A 76 -1.53 12.05 4.24
C GLY A 76 -2.25 13.17 4.99
N GLU A 77 -3.58 13.26 4.91
CA GLU A 77 -4.40 14.24 5.64
C GLU A 77 -4.73 13.75 7.04
N VAL A 78 -4.65 14.62 8.06
CA VAL A 78 -5.04 14.29 9.43
C VAL A 78 -6.56 14.42 9.56
N VAL A 79 -7.23 13.30 9.80
CA VAL A 79 -8.68 13.23 9.94
C VAL A 79 -9.13 13.22 11.40
N LYS A 80 -8.26 12.80 12.32
CA LYS A 80 -8.54 12.78 13.77
C LYS A 80 -7.24 12.91 14.55
N ASP A 81 -7.23 13.70 15.61
CA ASP A 81 -6.07 13.88 16.49
C ASP A 81 -6.39 13.65 17.96
N GLY A 82 -5.35 13.62 18.80
CA GLY A 82 -5.49 13.44 20.25
C GLY A 82 -5.58 11.99 20.71
N LEU A 83 -5.27 11.02 19.84
CA LEU A 83 -5.25 9.61 20.22
C LEU A 83 -4.11 9.33 21.19
N SER A 84 -4.39 8.46 22.16
CA SER A 84 -3.37 7.87 23.03
C SER A 84 -2.66 6.72 22.31
N LYS A 85 -1.48 6.33 22.79
CA LYS A 85 -0.73 5.19 22.22
C LYS A 85 -1.59 3.93 22.10
N THR A 86 -2.30 3.56 23.17
CA THR A 86 -3.15 2.37 23.21
C THR A 86 -4.26 2.44 22.16
N ASP A 87 -4.87 3.61 21.99
CA ASP A 87 -5.96 3.84 21.05
C ASP A 87 -5.45 3.80 19.60
N ALA A 88 -4.28 4.39 19.33
CA ALA A 88 -3.62 4.31 18.03
C ALA A 88 -3.20 2.88 17.66
N GLU A 89 -2.72 2.08 18.62
CA GLU A 89 -2.41 0.67 18.39
C GLU A 89 -3.67 -0.17 18.16
N ALA A 90 -4.76 0.11 18.89
CA ALA A 90 -6.05 -0.54 18.68
C ALA A 90 -6.61 -0.20 17.30
N PHE A 91 -6.60 1.08 16.92
CA PHE A 91 -7.05 1.57 15.62
C PHE A 91 -6.28 0.92 14.46
N ASN A 92 -4.96 0.80 14.58
CA ASN A 92 -4.14 0.14 13.55
C ASN A 92 -4.34 -1.38 13.47
N ARG A 93 -4.96 -2.00 14.48
CA ARG A 93 -5.31 -3.44 14.51
C ARG A 93 -6.73 -3.73 14.04
N MET A 94 -7.58 -2.70 13.93
CA MET A 94 -8.93 -2.83 13.40
C MET A 94 -8.91 -3.11 11.89
N SER A 95 -10.02 -3.63 11.36
CA SER A 95 -10.25 -3.74 9.93
C SER A 95 -10.50 -2.35 9.33
N ASP A 96 -10.31 -2.19 8.03
CA ASP A 96 -10.46 -0.88 7.38
C ASP A 96 -11.90 -0.34 7.44
N GLU A 97 -12.89 -1.24 7.45
CA GLU A 97 -14.31 -0.91 7.69
C GLU A 97 -14.53 -0.32 9.10
N ASP A 98 -14.03 -0.98 10.15
CA ASP A 98 -14.11 -0.50 11.54
C ASP A 98 -13.38 0.85 11.74
N LYS A 99 -12.22 1.02 11.09
CA LYS A 99 -11.47 2.29 11.13
C LYS A 99 -12.26 3.43 10.51
N ALA A 100 -12.95 3.17 9.39
CA ALA A 100 -13.79 4.17 8.73
C ALA A 100 -14.95 4.61 9.62
N GLU A 101 -15.62 3.66 10.29
CA GLU A 101 -16.67 3.97 11.26
C GLU A 101 -16.14 4.77 12.45
N TYR A 102 -14.96 4.43 12.98
CA TYR A 102 -14.36 5.14 14.12
C TYR A 102 -14.01 6.61 13.82
N VAL A 103 -13.67 6.92 12.57
CA VAL A 103 -13.39 8.31 12.14
C VAL A 103 -14.68 9.05 11.77
N ALA A 104 -15.71 8.35 11.30
CA ALA A 104 -17.03 8.92 11.01
C ALA A 104 -17.86 9.22 12.27
N ALA A 105 -17.52 8.61 13.41
CA ALA A 105 -18.11 8.84 14.73
C ALA A 105 -17.48 10.02 15.50
#